data_AF-U9U503-F1
#
_entry.id   AF-U9U503-F1
#
_cell.length_a   1.000
_cell.length_b   1.000
_cell.length_c   1.000
_cell.angle_alpha   90.00
_cell.angle_beta   90.00
_cell.angle_gamma   90.00
#
_symmetry.space_group_name_H-M   'P 1'
#
loop_
_entity.id
_entity.type
_entity.pdbx_description
1 polymer ?
#
loop_
_entity_poly.entity_id
_entity_poly.type
_entity_poly.pdbx_seq_one_letter_code
_entity_poly.pdbx_strand_id
1 'polypeptide(L)'
;MHFQQNFKFWTSGNNNIDKFIQNTQLSSHIDVKNALEWIPYNRFYNIKYHIAENMYEANWIDGNIQYWNSYNQNWIRKAQNINVELRKLNNLKNITSEFMGEVKIHYVFYGITQDPETKDYMMVLNETCKLCNFICNAKHFQQNFDNWTSVLEWIPYDKLNDIKYIASSRYIANWIDGNIINWNDNDQNWERGQNMMVQLKRLDNPINIALEFIIEAKNYYKVYGITQEPKTKDYMMVLNEE
;
A
#
# COMPACT_ATOMS: atom_id res chain seq x y z
N MET A 1 -16.10 -12.96 27.58
CA MET A 1 -15.77 -12.20 26.35
C MET A 1 -16.99 -12.22 25.43
N HIS A 2 -17.63 -11.08 25.20
CA HIS A 2 -18.98 -11.01 24.62
C HIS A 2 -19.07 -11.45 23.14
N PHE A 3 -17.94 -11.48 22.41
CA PHE A 3 -17.90 -11.94 21.03
C PHE A 3 -18.40 -13.38 20.85
N GLN A 4 -18.06 -14.29 21.78
CA GLN A 4 -18.45 -15.70 21.69
C GLN A 4 -19.97 -15.91 21.64
N GLN A 5 -20.75 -15.00 22.24
CA GLN A 5 -22.21 -15.06 22.23
C GLN A 5 -22.80 -14.76 20.84
N ASN A 6 -22.04 -14.04 20.00
CA ASN A 6 -22.45 -13.57 18.69
C ASN A 6 -21.84 -14.34 17.52
N PHE A 7 -20.97 -15.33 17.75
CA PHE A 7 -20.32 -16.10 16.67
C PHE A 7 -21.33 -16.72 15.69
N LYS A 8 -22.50 -17.16 16.19
CA LYS A 8 -23.59 -17.70 15.36
C LYS A 8 -24.21 -16.68 14.39
N PHE A 9 -24.07 -15.39 14.66
CA PHE A 9 -24.58 -14.30 13.83
C PHE A 9 -23.50 -13.67 12.93
N TRP A 10 -22.23 -14.00 13.17
CA TRP A 10 -21.08 -13.50 12.43
C TRP A 10 -20.46 -14.63 11.60
N THR A 11 -21.28 -15.21 10.74
CA THR A 11 -20.84 -16.23 9.79
C THR A 11 -20.89 -15.71 8.37
N SER A 12 -19.80 -15.96 7.66
CA SER A 12 -19.62 -15.70 6.23
C SER A 12 -20.07 -16.87 5.35
N GLY A 13 -20.53 -17.97 5.95
CA GLY A 13 -20.71 -19.24 5.26
C GLY A 13 -19.41 -19.96 4.88
N ASN A 14 -18.24 -19.41 5.26
CA ASN A 14 -16.93 -20.02 5.04
C ASN A 14 -16.19 -20.26 6.36
N ASN A 15 -16.01 -21.53 6.71
CA ASN A 15 -15.40 -21.94 7.97
C ASN A 15 -13.99 -21.37 8.20
N ASN A 16 -13.20 -21.18 7.13
CA ASN A 16 -11.84 -20.65 7.28
C ASN A 16 -11.86 -19.16 7.64
N ILE A 17 -12.73 -18.39 6.98
CA ILE A 17 -12.93 -16.96 7.26
C ILE A 17 -13.52 -16.78 8.66
N ASP A 18 -14.55 -17.56 8.98
CA ASP A 18 -15.22 -17.50 10.28
C ASP A 18 -14.22 -17.81 11.41
N LYS A 19 -13.41 -18.86 11.24
CA LYS A 19 -12.37 -19.21 12.21
C LYS A 19 -11.30 -18.13 12.33
N PHE A 20 -10.89 -17.52 11.22
CA PHE A 20 -9.93 -16.40 11.22
C PHE A 20 -10.48 -15.20 11.99
N ILE A 21 -11.70 -14.76 11.70
CA ILE A 21 -12.39 -13.66 12.37
C ILE A 21 -12.52 -13.97 13.88
N GLN A 22 -13.02 -15.16 14.23
CA GLN A 22 -13.16 -15.59 15.62
C GLN A 22 -11.82 -15.58 16.35
N ASN A 23 -10.73 -16.08 15.75
CA ASN A 23 -9.41 -16.05 16.37
C ASN A 23 -8.99 -14.61 16.72
N THR A 24 -9.20 -13.65 15.83
CA THR A 24 -8.87 -12.24 16.13
C THR A 24 -9.71 -11.67 17.28
N GLN A 25 -11.00 -11.99 17.31
CA GLN A 25 -11.91 -11.58 18.39
C GLN A 25 -11.54 -12.20 19.72
N LEU A 26 -11.11 -13.46 19.72
CA LEU A 26 -10.64 -14.16 20.91
C LEU A 26 -9.34 -13.56 21.45
N SER A 27 -8.43 -13.14 20.58
CA SER A 27 -7.16 -12.50 20.97
C SER A 27 -7.31 -11.03 21.40
N SER A 28 -8.47 -10.41 21.15
CA SER A 28 -8.73 -8.98 21.43
C SER A 28 -9.15 -8.75 22.89
N HIS A 29 -8.33 -9.24 23.84
CA HIS A 29 -8.63 -9.22 25.27
C HIS A 29 -8.67 -7.81 25.89
N ILE A 30 -7.91 -6.86 25.33
CA ILE A 30 -7.72 -5.51 25.89
C ILE A 30 -8.33 -4.44 24.99
N ASP A 31 -8.16 -4.58 23.66
CA ASP A 31 -8.63 -3.60 22.69
C ASP A 31 -9.53 -4.24 21.64
N VAL A 32 -10.84 -4.23 21.92
CA VAL A 32 -11.86 -4.78 21.03
C VAL A 32 -11.96 -4.03 19.70
N LYS A 33 -11.34 -2.84 19.57
CA LYS A 33 -11.30 -2.08 18.32
C LYS A 33 -10.47 -2.76 17.24
N ASN A 34 -9.56 -3.66 17.63
CA ASN A 34 -8.75 -4.45 16.72
C ASN A 34 -9.37 -5.80 16.37
N ALA A 35 -10.54 -6.12 16.94
CA ALA A 35 -11.26 -7.35 16.62
C ALA A 35 -11.88 -7.21 15.22
N LEU A 36 -11.61 -8.16 14.34
CA LEU A 36 -12.17 -8.14 12.99
C LEU A 36 -13.64 -8.51 13.02
N GLU A 37 -14.41 -7.96 12.07
CA GLU A 37 -15.83 -8.21 11.94
C GLU A 37 -16.15 -8.96 10.64
N TRP A 38 -17.19 -9.80 10.67
CA TRP A 38 -17.90 -10.13 9.45
C TRP A 38 -18.89 -9.00 9.17
N ILE A 39 -18.75 -8.35 8.01
CA ILE A 39 -19.56 -7.19 7.66
C ILE A 39 -20.48 -7.56 6.48
N PRO A 40 -21.81 -7.63 6.69
CA PRO A 40 -22.73 -7.92 5.61
C PRO A 40 -22.63 -6.87 4.49
N TYR A 41 -22.61 -7.32 3.23
CA TYR A 41 -22.35 -6.43 2.09
C TYR A 41 -23.40 -5.32 1.94
N ASN A 42 -24.64 -5.59 2.34
CA ASN A 42 -25.72 -4.59 2.35
C ASN A 42 -25.54 -3.46 3.39
N ARG A 43 -24.46 -3.48 4.17
CA ARG A 43 -24.07 -2.38 5.06
C ARG A 43 -23.18 -1.35 4.35
N PHE A 44 -22.84 -1.58 3.09
CA PHE A 44 -22.11 -0.66 2.23
C PHE A 44 -23.03 0.03 1.23
N TYR A 45 -22.75 1.30 0.94
CA TYR A 45 -23.43 2.08 -0.08
C TYR A 45 -22.45 3.02 -0.79
N ASN A 46 -22.89 3.64 -1.89
CA ASN A 46 -22.04 4.47 -2.76
C ASN A 46 -20.77 3.73 -3.24
N ILE A 47 -20.89 2.44 -3.53
CA ILE A 47 -19.77 1.59 -3.94
C ILE A 47 -19.30 2.04 -5.33
N LYS A 48 -18.01 2.39 -5.44
CA LYS A 48 -17.36 2.80 -6.69
C LYS A 48 -16.12 1.96 -6.93
N TYR A 49 -15.93 1.50 -8.15
CA TYR A 49 -14.74 0.73 -8.52
C TYR A 49 -13.65 1.64 -9.10
N HIS A 50 -12.43 1.50 -8.58
CA HIS A 50 -11.23 2.20 -9.03
C HIS A 50 -10.34 1.22 -9.79
N ILE A 51 -10.38 1.28 -11.13
CA ILE A 51 -9.68 0.33 -12.02
C ILE A 51 -8.17 0.32 -11.77
N ALA A 52 -7.56 1.51 -11.63
CA ALA A 52 -6.10 1.66 -11.47
C ALA A 52 -5.58 1.00 -10.18
N GLU A 53 -6.38 1.00 -9.13
CA GLU A 53 -6.03 0.45 -7.82
C GLU A 53 -6.59 -0.97 -7.59
N ASN A 54 -7.35 -1.50 -8.56
CA ASN A 54 -8.09 -2.77 -8.44
C ASN A 54 -8.83 -2.90 -7.09
N MET A 55 -9.51 -1.83 -6.69
CA MET A 55 -10.21 -1.75 -5.41
C MET A 55 -11.54 -1.02 -5.54
N TYR A 56 -12.39 -1.16 -4.53
CA TYR A 56 -13.63 -0.41 -4.41
C TYR A 56 -13.55 0.58 -3.26
N GLU A 57 -14.18 1.74 -3.43
CA GLU A 57 -14.47 2.69 -2.36
C GLU A 57 -15.94 2.57 -1.99
N ALA A 58 -16.27 2.60 -0.70
CA ALA A 58 -17.64 2.51 -0.23
C ALA A 58 -17.84 3.21 1.12
N ASN A 59 -19.09 3.53 1.45
CA ASN A 59 -19.47 4.05 2.75
C ASN A 59 -20.02 2.91 3.62
N TRP A 60 -19.47 2.72 4.83
CA TRP A 60 -19.94 1.75 5.80
C TRP A 60 -20.87 2.38 6.85
N ILE A 61 -22.12 1.91 6.89
CA ILE A 61 -23.18 2.51 7.71
C ILE A 61 -22.91 2.36 9.22
N ASP A 62 -22.47 1.18 9.66
CA ASP A 62 -22.41 0.85 11.09
C ASP A 62 -21.25 1.51 11.82
N GLY A 63 -20.11 1.67 11.12
CA GLY A 63 -18.85 2.02 11.74
C GLY A 63 -18.28 0.91 12.64
N ASN A 64 -17.08 1.14 13.17
CA ASN A 64 -16.31 0.11 13.86
C ASN A 64 -16.73 -0.06 15.33
N ILE A 65 -16.65 -1.29 15.83
CA ILE A 65 -16.88 -1.60 17.26
C ILE A 65 -15.86 -0.86 18.13
N GLN A 66 -16.34 -0.26 19.23
CA GLN A 66 -15.51 0.43 20.22
C GLN A 66 -15.43 -0.32 21.55
N TYR A 67 -16.58 -0.68 22.11
CA TYR A 67 -16.67 -1.40 23.39
C TYR A 67 -18.04 -2.05 23.56
N TRP A 68 -18.12 -3.00 24.48
CA TRP A 68 -19.37 -3.61 24.89
C TRP A 68 -20.05 -2.76 25.98
N ASN A 69 -21.32 -2.42 25.79
CA ASN A 69 -22.13 -1.79 26.84
C ASN A 69 -22.93 -2.86 27.58
N SER A 70 -22.60 -3.08 28.85
CA SER A 70 -23.26 -4.08 29.72
C SER A 70 -24.71 -3.74 30.07
N TYR A 71 -25.08 -2.45 30.11
CA TYR A 71 -26.44 -2.01 30.40
C TYR A 71 -27.40 -2.34 29.25
N ASN A 72 -26.98 -2.02 28.02
CA ASN A 72 -27.81 -2.22 26.83
C ASN A 72 -27.59 -3.59 26.19
N GLN A 73 -26.66 -4.39 26.72
CA GLN A 73 -26.24 -5.68 26.18
C GLN A 73 -25.96 -5.63 24.67
N ASN A 74 -25.27 -4.58 24.24
CA ASN A 74 -24.98 -4.36 22.83
C ASN A 74 -23.61 -3.70 22.61
N TRP A 75 -23.07 -3.87 21.41
CA TRP A 75 -21.83 -3.23 20.98
C TRP A 75 -22.06 -1.75 20.70
N ILE A 76 -21.25 -0.89 21.31
CA ILE A 76 -21.18 0.52 20.94
C ILE A 76 -20.22 0.66 19.78
N ARG A 77 -20.69 1.33 18.72
CA ARG A 77 -19.94 1.62 17.50
C ARG A 77 -19.60 3.10 17.42
N LYS A 78 -18.53 3.44 16.70
CA LYS A 78 -18.14 4.81 16.39
C LYS A 78 -17.91 4.95 14.89
N ALA A 79 -17.97 6.18 14.42
CA ALA A 79 -17.67 6.54 13.04
C ALA A 79 -18.67 5.86 12.08
N GLN A 80 -19.95 6.15 12.30
CA GLN A 80 -21.01 5.78 11.37
C GLN A 80 -20.80 6.51 10.04
N ASN A 81 -21.16 5.85 8.94
CA ASN A 81 -20.95 6.36 7.58
C ASN A 81 -19.49 6.68 7.28
N ILE A 82 -18.55 5.85 7.75
CA ILE A 82 -17.15 6.00 7.36
C ILE A 82 -16.91 5.52 5.94
N ASN A 83 -16.04 6.22 5.23
CA ASN A 83 -15.49 5.71 3.99
C ASN A 83 -14.52 4.56 4.28
N VAL A 84 -14.59 3.54 3.45
CA VAL A 84 -13.76 2.35 3.52
C VAL A 84 -13.32 1.93 2.12
N GLU A 85 -12.18 1.25 2.07
CA GLU A 85 -11.73 0.56 0.87
C GLU A 85 -12.12 -0.92 0.97
N LEU A 86 -12.67 -1.46 -0.12
CA LEU A 86 -12.90 -2.90 -0.29
C LEU A 86 -11.87 -3.45 -1.27
N ARG A 87 -11.02 -4.37 -0.81
CA ARG A 87 -10.01 -5.03 -1.65
C ARG A 87 -10.32 -6.51 -1.80
N LYS A 88 -10.37 -6.99 -3.04
CA LYS A 88 -10.67 -8.39 -3.35
C LYS A 88 -9.59 -9.33 -2.80
N LEU A 89 -10.03 -10.39 -2.12
CA LEU A 89 -9.17 -11.46 -1.62
C LEU A 89 -8.99 -12.48 -2.74
N ASN A 90 -7.81 -12.50 -3.36
CA ASN A 90 -7.51 -13.39 -4.48
C ASN A 90 -7.28 -14.84 -4.03
N ASN A 91 -6.85 -15.07 -2.78
CA ASN A 91 -6.66 -16.41 -2.24
C ASN A 91 -6.98 -16.50 -0.73
N LEU A 92 -8.06 -17.20 -0.40
CA LEU A 92 -8.51 -17.42 0.97
C LEU A 92 -7.49 -18.17 1.85
N LYS A 93 -6.60 -18.98 1.25
CA LYS A 93 -5.53 -19.67 2.01
C LYS A 93 -4.46 -18.71 2.53
N ASN A 94 -4.33 -17.54 1.91
CA ASN A 94 -3.32 -16.54 2.24
C ASN A 94 -3.89 -15.37 3.04
N ILE A 95 -5.15 -15.43 3.51
CA ILE A 95 -5.76 -14.38 4.34
C ILE A 95 -4.85 -13.98 5.51
N THR A 96 -4.25 -14.96 6.19
CA THR A 96 -3.36 -14.68 7.33
C THR A 96 -2.07 -13.97 6.90
N SER A 97 -1.49 -14.33 5.76
CA SER A 97 -0.25 -13.69 5.26
C SER A 97 -0.52 -12.30 4.67
N GLU A 98 -1.60 -12.12 3.92
CA GLU A 98 -2.04 -10.82 3.41
C GLU A 98 -2.42 -9.87 4.56
N PHE A 99 -3.05 -10.41 5.61
CA PHE A 99 -3.33 -9.70 6.85
C PHE A 99 -2.06 -9.33 7.63
N MET A 100 -1.14 -10.28 7.86
CA MET A 100 0.05 -10.07 8.70
C MET A 100 1.15 -9.26 7.99
N GLY A 101 1.04 -9.04 6.67
CA GLY A 101 1.96 -8.23 5.88
C GLY A 101 1.61 -6.73 5.87
N GLU A 102 1.64 -6.15 4.67
CA GLU A 102 1.55 -4.70 4.41
C GLU A 102 0.28 -4.03 4.96
N VAL A 103 -0.83 -4.78 5.04
CA VAL A 103 -2.15 -4.25 5.43
C VAL A 103 -2.20 -3.85 6.89
N LYS A 104 -1.65 -4.66 7.81
CA LYS A 104 -1.70 -4.37 9.26
C LYS A 104 -0.78 -3.22 9.67
N ILE A 105 0.31 -3.01 8.92
CA ILE A 105 1.29 -1.94 9.17
C ILE A 105 0.69 -0.59 8.78
N HIS A 106 -0.02 -0.51 7.66
CA HIS A 106 -0.45 0.76 7.10
C HIS A 106 -1.92 1.09 7.37
N TYR A 107 -2.81 0.10 7.45
CA TYR A 107 -4.26 0.35 7.48
C TYR A 107 -4.93 -0.19 8.74
N VAL A 108 -6.08 0.39 9.08
CA VAL A 108 -7.02 -0.26 10.00
C VAL A 108 -7.80 -1.28 9.19
N PHE A 109 -7.68 -2.54 9.54
CA PHE A 109 -8.47 -3.61 8.97
C PHE A 109 -9.69 -3.82 9.86
N TYR A 110 -10.87 -3.55 9.33
CA TYR A 110 -12.13 -3.65 10.09
C TYR A 110 -12.72 -5.05 10.02
N GLY A 111 -12.55 -5.75 8.90
CA GLY A 111 -13.24 -7.01 8.72
C GLY A 111 -13.28 -7.48 7.29
N ILE A 112 -14.11 -8.49 7.04
CA ILE A 112 -14.28 -9.12 5.73
C ILE A 112 -15.75 -9.02 5.33
N THR A 113 -16.00 -8.85 4.05
CA THR A 113 -17.32 -8.92 3.43
C THR A 113 -17.30 -9.88 2.23
N GLN A 114 -18.47 -10.18 1.67
CA GLN A 114 -18.59 -10.94 0.42
C GLN A 114 -19.60 -10.26 -0.48
N ASP A 115 -19.17 -10.02 -1.72
CA ASP A 115 -20.06 -9.57 -2.77
C ASP A 115 -21.13 -10.64 -3.05
N PRO A 116 -22.44 -10.31 -2.92
CA PRO A 116 -23.50 -11.28 -3.14
C PRO A 116 -23.64 -11.70 -4.61
N GLU A 117 -23.20 -10.89 -5.57
CA GLU A 117 -23.29 -11.16 -7.00
C GLU A 117 -22.09 -11.99 -7.49
N THR A 118 -20.87 -11.50 -7.23
CA THR A 118 -19.64 -12.15 -7.71
C THR A 118 -19.18 -13.30 -6.81
N LYS A 119 -19.69 -13.36 -5.57
CA LYS A 119 -19.25 -14.26 -4.49
C LYS A 119 -17.81 -14.01 -4.03
N ASP A 120 -17.20 -12.92 -4.47
CA ASP A 120 -15.85 -12.55 -4.08
C ASP A 120 -15.81 -12.06 -2.64
N TYR A 121 -14.86 -12.59 -1.86
CA TYR A 121 -14.57 -12.08 -0.54
C TYR A 121 -13.67 -10.83 -0.65
N MET A 122 -13.93 -9.84 0.19
CA MET A 122 -13.20 -8.58 0.21
C MET A 122 -12.81 -8.17 1.62
N MET A 123 -11.61 -7.61 1.75
CA MET A 123 -11.15 -6.94 2.96
C MET A 123 -11.76 -5.56 3.07
N VAL A 124 -12.15 -5.16 4.28
CA VAL A 124 -12.69 -3.83 4.59
C VAL A 124 -11.64 -3.03 5.35
N LEU A 125 -11.09 -2.01 4.71
CA LEU A 125 -9.96 -1.22 5.20
C LEU A 125 -10.36 0.24 5.41
N ASN A 126 -9.73 0.92 6.36
CA ASN A 126 -9.80 2.38 6.45
C ASN A 126 -9.05 3.03 5.29
N GLU A 127 -9.55 4.17 4.78
CA GLU A 127 -8.82 5.02 3.84
C GLU A 127 -7.57 5.66 4.48
N THR A 128 -7.61 5.91 5.79
CA THR A 128 -6.54 6.63 6.50
C THR A 128 -5.44 5.66 6.94
N CYS A 129 -4.20 5.99 6.56
CA CYS A 129 -3.03 5.22 6.98
C CYS A 129 -2.73 5.48 8.46
N LYS A 130 -2.57 4.41 9.25
CA LYS A 130 -2.25 4.46 10.69
C LYS A 130 -0.94 5.20 10.98
N LEU A 131 0.07 5.03 10.11
CA LEU A 131 1.38 5.66 10.29
C LEU A 131 1.35 7.16 9.97
N CYS A 132 0.54 7.56 8.99
CA CYS A 132 0.51 8.93 8.52
C CYS A 132 -0.56 9.77 9.24
N ASN A 133 -1.64 9.15 9.74
CA ASN A 133 -2.80 9.84 10.31
C ASN A 133 -3.53 10.78 9.31
N PHE A 134 -3.22 10.63 8.01
CA PHE A 134 -3.88 11.20 6.83
C PHE A 134 -3.92 10.14 5.72
N ILE A 135 -4.66 10.38 4.62
CA ILE A 135 -4.60 9.54 3.40
C ILE A 135 -3.13 9.37 3.05
N CYS A 136 -2.64 8.13 2.99
CA CYS A 136 -1.20 7.87 2.92
C CYS A 136 -0.58 8.72 1.80
N ASN A 137 0.47 9.50 2.08
CA ASN A 137 1.20 10.18 1.00
C ASN A 137 1.66 9.15 -0.03
N ALA A 138 1.92 7.88 0.34
CA ALA A 138 2.18 6.81 -0.64
C ALA A 138 0.99 6.52 -1.56
N LYS A 139 -0.25 6.60 -1.07
CA LYS A 139 -1.48 6.53 -1.89
C LYS A 139 -1.59 7.76 -2.78
N HIS A 140 -1.33 8.96 -2.25
CA HIS A 140 -1.25 10.19 -3.06
C HIS A 140 -0.14 10.13 -4.11
N PHE A 141 1.01 9.52 -3.81
CA PHE A 141 2.13 9.28 -4.74
C PHE A 141 1.80 8.19 -5.77
N GLN A 142 1.06 7.14 -5.40
CA GLN A 142 0.55 6.15 -6.36
C GLN A 142 -0.52 6.76 -7.28
N GLN A 143 -1.42 7.58 -6.75
CA GLN A 143 -2.46 8.28 -7.49
C GLN A 143 -1.92 9.38 -8.41
N ASN A 144 -0.83 10.02 -8.02
CA ASN A 144 -0.07 10.95 -8.84
C ASN A 144 1.12 10.28 -9.53
N PHE A 145 1.21 8.94 -9.51
CA PHE A 145 2.31 8.24 -10.15
C PHE A 145 2.32 8.56 -11.63
N ASP A 146 1.15 8.58 -12.28
CA ASP A 146 1.01 8.97 -13.69
C ASP A 146 1.50 10.40 -13.98
N ASN A 147 1.43 11.31 -13.00
CA ASN A 147 2.00 12.66 -13.10
C ASN A 147 3.53 12.67 -12.88
N TRP A 148 4.06 11.77 -12.06
CA TRP A 148 5.49 11.65 -11.73
C TRP A 148 6.29 10.77 -12.72
N THR A 149 5.62 9.83 -13.39
CA THR A 149 6.18 8.93 -14.41
C THR A 149 6.55 9.62 -15.70
N SER A 150 6.31 10.92 -15.83
CA SER A 150 6.87 11.70 -16.92
C SER A 150 8.41 11.83 -16.83
N VAL A 151 9.08 11.40 -15.74
CA VAL A 151 10.53 11.64 -15.56
C VAL A 151 11.36 10.47 -14.99
N LEU A 152 10.74 9.37 -14.50
CA LEU A 152 11.50 8.23 -13.97
C LEU A 152 11.90 7.23 -15.07
N GLU A 153 13.19 7.02 -15.27
CA GLU A 153 13.71 6.09 -16.28
C GLU A 153 14.47 4.88 -15.69
N TRP A 154 14.44 3.76 -16.40
CA TRP A 154 15.42 2.71 -16.20
C TRP A 154 16.74 3.16 -16.81
N ILE A 155 17.76 3.33 -15.99
CA ILE A 155 19.08 3.78 -16.41
C ILE A 155 19.97 2.54 -16.51
N PRO A 156 20.42 2.15 -17.71
CA PRO A 156 21.35 1.05 -17.84
C PRO A 156 22.63 1.34 -17.07
N TYR A 157 23.08 0.38 -16.25
CA TYR A 157 24.22 0.59 -15.36
C TYR A 157 25.53 0.90 -16.10
N ASP A 158 25.67 0.43 -17.35
CA ASP A 158 26.80 0.71 -18.24
C ASP A 158 26.83 2.15 -18.77
N LYS A 159 25.78 2.93 -18.53
CA LYS A 159 25.74 4.39 -18.79
C LYS A 159 26.24 5.22 -17.62
N LEU A 160 26.61 4.59 -16.51
CA LEU A 160 27.15 5.24 -15.32
C LEU A 160 28.66 4.95 -15.21
N ASN A 161 29.47 5.98 -15.46
CA ASN A 161 30.92 5.93 -15.41
C ASN A 161 31.46 6.51 -14.10
N ASP A 162 32.73 6.21 -13.81
CA ASP A 162 33.48 6.77 -12.68
C ASP A 162 32.76 6.64 -11.33
N ILE A 163 32.07 5.52 -11.12
CA ILE A 163 31.28 5.27 -9.90
C ILE A 163 32.22 5.26 -8.69
N LYS A 164 32.00 6.16 -7.73
CA LYS A 164 32.80 6.27 -6.50
C LYS A 164 31.91 6.18 -5.28
N TYR A 165 32.28 5.30 -4.36
CA TYR A 165 31.63 5.20 -3.06
C TYR A 165 31.90 6.44 -2.21
N ILE A 166 30.88 6.90 -1.49
CA ILE A 166 30.95 8.01 -0.56
C ILE A 166 30.82 7.48 0.88
N ALA A 167 29.59 7.17 1.30
CA ALA A 167 29.24 6.67 2.63
C ALA A 167 27.80 6.14 2.65
N SER A 168 27.46 5.29 3.63
CA SER A 168 26.08 4.88 3.93
C SER A 168 25.30 4.37 2.70
N SER A 169 25.93 3.47 1.94
CA SER A 169 25.38 2.90 0.71
C SER A 169 25.09 3.96 -0.39
N ARG A 170 25.83 5.07 -0.40
CA ARG A 170 25.77 6.12 -1.44
C ARG A 170 27.03 6.17 -2.29
N TYR A 171 26.84 6.53 -3.54
CA TYR A 171 27.88 6.68 -4.56
C TYR A 171 27.64 7.95 -5.37
N ILE A 172 28.66 8.43 -6.08
CA ILE A 172 28.52 9.38 -7.19
C ILE A 172 28.91 8.69 -8.49
N ALA A 173 28.34 9.13 -9.61
CA ALA A 173 28.65 8.62 -10.93
C ALA A 173 28.46 9.70 -12.01
N ASN A 174 29.15 9.53 -13.13
CA ASN A 174 28.94 10.30 -14.34
C ASN A 174 27.96 9.56 -15.26
N TRP A 175 26.77 10.11 -15.46
CA TRP A 175 25.75 9.56 -16.34
C TRP A 175 25.91 10.11 -17.77
N ILE A 176 26.36 9.25 -18.69
CA ILE A 176 26.76 9.63 -20.05
C ILE A 176 25.59 10.22 -20.85
N ASP A 177 24.42 9.58 -20.77
CA ASP A 177 23.27 10.00 -21.55
C ASP A 177 22.62 11.27 -20.96
N GLY A 178 22.72 11.46 -19.64
CA GLY A 178 22.05 12.54 -18.91
C GLY A 178 20.52 12.39 -18.91
N ASN A 179 19.84 13.25 -18.15
CA ASN A 179 18.38 13.18 -18.05
C ASN A 179 17.69 13.59 -19.36
N ILE A 180 16.51 13.03 -19.59
CA ILE A 180 15.58 13.50 -20.63
C ILE A 180 15.18 14.96 -20.34
N ILE A 181 15.21 15.80 -21.37
CA ILE A 181 14.81 17.21 -21.31
C ILE A 181 13.45 17.38 -22.00
N ASN A 182 13.30 16.89 -23.22
CA ASN A 182 12.10 17.07 -24.05
C ASN A 182 12.11 16.10 -25.25
N TRP A 183 10.95 15.93 -25.88
CA TRP A 183 10.84 15.23 -27.16
C TRP A 183 11.17 16.18 -28.31
N ASN A 184 11.95 15.71 -29.29
CA ASN A 184 12.24 16.43 -30.53
C ASN A 184 11.43 15.80 -31.68
N ASP A 185 10.46 16.55 -32.20
CA ASP A 185 9.57 16.11 -33.27
C ASP A 185 10.28 15.91 -34.63
N ASN A 186 11.40 16.60 -34.87
CA ASN A 186 12.16 16.47 -36.11
C ASN A 186 12.95 15.15 -36.14
N ASP A 187 13.61 14.84 -35.03
CA ASP A 187 14.46 13.65 -34.91
C ASP A 187 13.68 12.42 -34.42
N GLN A 188 12.39 12.60 -34.05
CA GLN A 188 11.53 11.57 -33.47
C GLN A 188 12.22 10.84 -32.31
N ASN A 189 12.89 11.61 -31.44
CA ASN A 189 13.69 11.08 -30.34
C ASN A 189 13.71 12.03 -29.14
N TRP A 190 14.11 11.52 -27.97
CA TRP A 190 14.27 12.29 -26.75
C TRP A 190 15.60 13.07 -26.74
N GLU A 191 15.52 14.37 -26.55
CA GLU A 191 16.67 15.21 -26.24
C GLU A 191 17.09 14.98 -24.79
N ARG A 192 18.40 14.82 -24.58
CA ARG A 192 18.99 14.58 -23.26
C ARG A 192 20.07 15.59 -22.94
N GLY A 193 20.26 15.88 -21.65
CA GLY A 193 21.24 16.85 -21.18
C GLY A 193 22.70 16.48 -21.45
N GLN A 194 22.99 15.19 -21.68
CA GLN A 194 24.32 14.60 -21.83
C GLN A 194 25.26 14.85 -20.63
N ASN A 195 26.04 13.83 -20.28
CA ASN A 195 27.13 13.90 -19.31
C ASN A 195 26.78 14.63 -17.99
N MET A 196 25.95 14.00 -17.18
CA MET A 196 25.43 14.55 -15.93
C MET A 196 26.04 13.85 -14.71
N MET A 197 26.49 14.60 -13.70
CA MET A 197 26.86 14.01 -12.41
C MET A 197 25.60 13.68 -11.61
N VAL A 198 25.56 12.46 -11.05
CA VAL A 198 24.42 11.95 -10.30
C VAL A 198 24.87 11.25 -9.03
N GLN A 199 23.99 11.24 -8.03
CA GLN A 199 24.16 10.40 -6.85
C GLN A 199 23.42 9.08 -7.04
N LEU A 200 24.02 8.00 -6.55
CA LEU A 200 23.40 6.68 -6.48
C LEU A 200 23.15 6.31 -5.02
N LYS A 201 21.93 5.91 -4.68
CA LYS A 201 21.59 5.37 -3.36
C LYS A 201 21.16 3.93 -3.50
N ARG A 202 21.90 3.01 -2.89
CA ARG A 202 21.53 1.58 -2.87
C ARG A 202 20.30 1.37 -1.99
N LEU A 203 19.42 0.49 -2.47
CA LEU A 203 18.25 0.00 -1.78
C LEU A 203 18.61 -1.33 -1.11
N ASP A 204 18.63 -1.34 0.22
CA ASP A 204 19.18 -2.41 1.05
C ASP A 204 18.10 -3.44 1.50
N ASN A 205 16.82 -3.24 1.17
CA ASN A 205 15.70 -4.13 1.55
C ASN A 205 15.28 -5.07 0.39
N PRO A 206 15.80 -6.31 0.34
CA PRO A 206 15.54 -7.24 -0.76
C PRO A 206 14.11 -7.79 -0.76
N ILE A 207 13.37 -7.70 0.36
CA ILE A 207 12.00 -8.21 0.47
C ILE A 207 11.02 -7.24 -0.21
N ASN A 208 11.30 -5.93 -0.19
CA ASN A 208 10.40 -4.94 -0.78
C ASN A 208 11.13 -3.67 -1.24
N ILE A 209 11.87 -3.80 -2.34
CA ILE A 209 12.60 -2.71 -3.01
C ILE A 209 11.64 -1.56 -3.40
N ALA A 210 10.41 -1.88 -3.82
CA ALA A 210 9.42 -0.88 -4.22
C ALA A 210 9.02 0.04 -3.06
N LEU A 211 8.77 -0.51 -1.87
CA LEU A 211 8.46 0.30 -0.68
C LEU A 211 9.66 1.13 -0.22
N GLU A 212 10.86 0.55 -0.21
CA GLU A 212 12.07 1.29 0.17
C GLU A 212 12.32 2.46 -0.79
N PHE A 213 12.21 2.23 -2.09
CA PHE A 213 12.26 3.30 -3.10
C PHE A 213 11.28 4.42 -2.80
N ILE A 214 10.00 4.10 -2.53
CA ILE A 214 8.97 5.12 -2.24
C ILE A 214 9.29 5.91 -0.97
N ILE A 215 9.83 5.26 0.06
CA ILE A 215 10.18 5.93 1.32
C ILE A 215 11.38 6.86 1.11
N GLU A 216 12.42 6.34 0.47
CA GLU A 216 13.69 7.04 0.29
C GLU A 216 13.54 8.19 -0.73
N ALA A 217 12.79 8.01 -1.82
CA ALA A 217 12.52 9.02 -2.84
C ALA A 217 11.94 10.33 -2.28
N LYS A 218 11.17 10.26 -1.20
CA LYS A 218 10.54 11.46 -0.58
C LYS A 218 11.54 12.44 0.01
N ASN A 219 12.76 11.98 0.29
CA ASN A 219 13.79 12.80 0.91
C ASN A 219 14.60 13.60 -0.12
N TYR A 220 14.36 13.42 -1.42
CA TYR A 220 15.16 14.06 -2.47
C TYR A 220 14.30 14.98 -3.32
N TYR A 221 14.87 16.12 -3.72
CA TYR A 221 14.22 17.07 -4.61
C TYR A 221 13.89 16.45 -5.99
N LYS A 222 14.79 15.59 -6.50
CA LYS A 222 14.64 14.99 -7.84
C LYS A 222 15.25 13.60 -7.90
N VAL A 223 14.43 12.65 -8.34
CA VAL A 223 14.81 11.27 -8.67
C VAL A 223 14.72 11.12 -10.18
N TYR A 224 15.81 10.70 -10.83
CA TYR A 224 15.84 10.46 -12.27
C TYR A 224 15.38 9.07 -12.64
N GLY A 225 15.57 8.09 -11.76
CA GLY A 225 15.30 6.72 -12.14
C GLY A 225 15.90 5.69 -11.21
N ILE A 226 15.99 4.47 -11.73
CA ILE A 226 16.59 3.33 -11.05
C ILE A 226 17.57 2.61 -11.99
N THR A 227 18.60 2.02 -11.40
CA THR A 227 19.57 1.16 -12.07
C THR A 227 19.77 -0.11 -11.24
N GLN A 228 20.29 -1.17 -11.84
CA GLN A 228 20.71 -2.38 -11.13
C GLN A 228 22.17 -2.69 -11.45
N GLU A 229 22.98 -2.91 -10.41
CA GLU A 229 24.34 -3.37 -10.59
C GLU A 229 24.33 -4.83 -11.11
N PRO A 230 24.92 -5.11 -12.30
CA PRO A 230 24.77 -6.42 -12.93
C PRO A 230 25.34 -7.60 -12.14
N LYS A 231 26.36 -7.34 -11.31
CA LYS A 231 27.09 -8.37 -10.54
C LYS A 231 26.40 -8.72 -9.23
N THR A 232 26.08 -7.72 -8.41
CA THR A 232 25.47 -7.90 -7.08
C THR A 232 23.95 -8.07 -7.17
N LYS A 233 23.34 -7.60 -8.27
CA LYS A 233 21.88 -7.45 -8.45
C LYS A 233 21.26 -6.40 -7.52
N ASP A 234 22.09 -5.57 -6.89
CA ASP A 234 21.65 -4.47 -6.03
C ASP A 234 20.98 -3.39 -6.88
N TYR A 235 19.80 -2.95 -6.44
CA TYR A 235 19.11 -1.82 -7.04
C TYR A 235 19.58 -0.52 -6.42
N MET A 236 19.73 0.51 -7.25
CA MET A 236 20.11 1.85 -6.84
C MET A 236 19.16 2.88 -7.45
N MET A 237 18.80 3.87 -6.64
CA MET A 237 18.16 5.10 -7.11
C MET A 237 19.19 6.00 -7.75
N VAL A 238 18.83 6.64 -8.86
CA VAL A 238 19.64 7.68 -9.51
C VAL A 238 19.03 9.04 -9.20
N LEU A 239 19.82 9.91 -8.57
CA LEU A 239 19.36 11.12 -7.90
C LEU A 239 20.15 12.33 -8.38
N ASN A 240 19.55 13.51 -8.28
CA ASN A 240 20.28 14.76 -8.49
C ASN A 240 21.36 14.95 -7.41
N GLU A 241 22.48 15.55 -7.81
CA GLU A 241 23.44 16.10 -6.86
C GLU A 241 22.81 17.39 -6.28
N GLU A 242 22.55 17.42 -4.98
CA GLU A 242 22.14 18.65 -4.27
C GLU A 242 23.29 19.64 -4.13
#